data_AF-A0A2Z5UM66-F1
#
_entry.id   AF-A0A2Z5UM66-F1
#
_cell.length_a   1.000
_cell.length_b   1.000
_cell.length_c   1.000
_cell.angle_alpha   90.00
_cell.angle_beta   90.00
_cell.angle_gamma   90.00
#
_symmetry.space_group_name_H-M   'P 1'
#
loop_
_entity.id
_entity.type
_entity.pdbx_description
1 polymer ?
#
loop_
_entity_poly.entity_id
_entity_poly.type
_entity_poly.pdbx_seq_one_letter_code
_entity_poly.pdbx_strand_id
1 'polypeptide(L)'
;LLEEGANPNVTCRLDNVSACHLAALTGGEALNLLLKFGADKNRLDKYGRTPLHLAAYAGNARQLAILLDFTEDMQKRVDTDDMSSEAEEDVKRMCPITMKMVNVRCDVEEVNTVLPKSWMDDIDHNCMSIKGSLPLLQPGWTPLHVAVSCAR
;
A
#
# COMPACT_ATOMS: atom_id res chain seq x y z
N LEU A 1 -8.16 5.18 -19.02
CA LEU A 1 -6.70 5.05 -18.76
C LEU A 1 -6.34 3.59 -18.47
N LEU A 2 -6.74 3.02 -17.34
CA LEU A 2 -6.47 1.60 -17.05
C LEU A 2 -7.14 0.65 -18.07
N GLU A 3 -8.38 0.95 -18.47
CA GLU A 3 -9.09 0.24 -19.55
C GLU A 3 -8.45 0.43 -20.94
N GLU A 4 -7.65 1.48 -21.12
CA GLU A 4 -6.94 1.80 -22.36
C GLU A 4 -5.51 1.20 -22.36
N GLY A 5 -5.20 0.30 -21.41
CA GLY A 5 -3.90 -0.36 -21.31
C GLY A 5 -2.82 0.42 -20.55
N ALA A 6 -3.20 1.46 -19.79
CA ALA A 6 -2.24 2.13 -18.91
C ALA A 6 -1.74 1.16 -17.83
N ASN A 7 -0.42 1.14 -17.64
CA ASN A 7 0.23 0.28 -16.65
C ASN A 7 -0.14 0.76 -15.22
N PRO A 8 -0.81 -0.06 -14.39
CA PRO A 8 -1.20 0.35 -13.03
C PRO A 8 -0.01 0.41 -12.06
N ASN A 9 1.15 -0.12 -12.46
CA ASN A 9 2.36 -0.19 -11.65
C ASN A 9 3.34 0.96 -11.90
N VAL A 10 2.92 1.98 -12.67
CA VAL A 10 3.72 3.18 -12.91
C VAL A 10 4.08 3.82 -11.58
N THR A 11 5.33 4.23 -11.46
CA THR A 11 5.87 4.93 -10.29
C THR A 11 6.40 6.30 -10.68
N CYS A 12 6.39 7.25 -9.75
CA CYS A 12 7.17 8.47 -9.96
C CYS A 12 8.68 8.12 -9.95
N ARG A 13 9.43 8.65 -10.92
CA ARG A 13 10.85 8.29 -11.11
C ARG A 13 11.76 8.67 -9.93
N LEU A 14 11.44 9.74 -9.21
CA LEU A 14 12.29 10.26 -8.13
C LEU A 14 12.07 9.59 -6.78
N ASP A 15 10.86 9.11 -6.49
CA ASP A 15 10.51 8.55 -5.19
C ASP A 15 10.04 7.09 -5.26
N ASN A 16 9.96 6.50 -6.46
CA ASN A 16 9.41 5.15 -6.71
C ASN A 16 8.01 4.92 -6.11
N VAL A 17 7.26 6.01 -5.86
CA VAL A 17 5.91 5.96 -5.32
C VAL A 17 4.96 5.54 -6.43
N SER A 18 4.27 4.42 -6.24
CA SER A 18 3.26 3.92 -7.19
C SER A 18 1.88 4.52 -6.96
N ALA A 19 0.99 4.36 -7.94
CA ALA A 19 -0.41 4.72 -7.78
C ALA A 19 -1.06 4.06 -6.53
N CYS A 20 -0.67 2.81 -6.19
CA CYS A 20 -1.14 2.12 -4.98
C CYS A 20 -0.74 2.83 -3.69
N HIS A 21 0.48 3.39 -3.63
CA HIS A 21 0.94 4.13 -2.45
C HIS A 21 0.06 5.35 -2.19
N LEU A 22 -0.25 6.11 -3.24
CA LEU A 22 -1.10 7.28 -3.15
C LEU A 22 -2.55 6.89 -2.81
N ALA A 23 -3.11 5.88 -3.48
CA ALA A 23 -4.47 5.41 -3.22
C ALA A 23 -4.66 4.85 -1.79
N ALA A 24 -3.62 4.22 -1.24
CA ALA A 24 -3.61 3.75 0.14
C ALA A 24 -3.61 4.91 1.16
N LEU A 25 -2.88 5.99 0.85
CA LEU A 25 -2.82 7.20 1.69
C LEU A 25 -4.11 8.03 1.63
N THR A 26 -4.64 8.28 0.43
CA THR A 26 -5.78 9.19 0.24
C THR A 26 -7.13 8.55 0.56
N GLY A 27 -7.22 7.21 0.49
CA GLY A 27 -8.50 6.50 0.59
C GLY A 27 -9.29 6.46 -0.71
N GLY A 28 -10.43 5.75 -0.70
CA GLY A 28 -11.38 5.65 -1.81
C GLY A 28 -11.26 4.41 -2.70
N GLU A 29 -12.04 4.38 -3.79
CA GLU A 29 -12.16 3.21 -4.68
C GLU A 29 -10.96 3.02 -5.62
N ALA A 30 -10.07 4.01 -5.71
CA ALA A 30 -8.91 3.97 -6.59
C ALA A 30 -8.02 2.75 -6.33
N LEU A 31 -7.86 2.34 -5.05
CA LEU A 31 -7.05 1.19 -4.69
C LEU A 31 -7.65 -0.12 -5.22
N ASN A 32 -8.97 -0.30 -5.09
CA ASN A 32 -9.67 -1.47 -5.62
C ASN A 32 -9.56 -1.55 -7.15
N LEU A 33 -9.70 -0.42 -7.85
CA LEU A 33 -9.53 -0.37 -9.29
C LEU A 33 -8.09 -0.76 -9.68
N LEU A 34 -7.08 -0.17 -9.05
CA LEU A 34 -5.67 -0.49 -9.33
C LEU A 34 -5.39 -1.99 -9.14
N LEU A 35 -5.86 -2.59 -8.04
CA LEU A 35 -5.67 -4.01 -7.77
C LEU A 35 -6.37 -4.90 -8.80
N LYS A 36 -7.57 -4.54 -9.25
CA LYS A 36 -8.29 -5.25 -10.32
C LYS A 36 -7.51 -5.28 -11.64
N PHE A 37 -6.75 -4.23 -11.94
CA PHE A 37 -5.90 -4.15 -13.13
C PHE A 37 -4.51 -4.78 -12.94
N GLY A 38 -4.22 -5.42 -11.80
CA GLY A 38 -2.94 -6.10 -11.56
C GLY A 38 -1.87 -5.21 -10.95
N ALA A 39 -2.26 -4.18 -10.19
CA ALA A 39 -1.31 -3.39 -9.43
C ALA A 39 -0.66 -4.21 -8.31
N ASP A 40 0.64 -4.00 -8.10
CA ASP A 40 1.41 -4.63 -7.06
C ASP A 40 1.20 -3.88 -5.73
N LYS A 41 0.45 -4.53 -4.83
CA LYS A 41 0.19 -4.03 -3.48
C LYS A 41 1.38 -4.14 -2.52
N ASN A 42 2.42 -4.90 -2.88
CA ASN A 42 3.63 -5.09 -2.05
C ASN A 42 4.81 -4.25 -2.52
N ARG A 43 4.59 -3.39 -3.52
CA ARG A 43 5.65 -2.59 -4.10
C ARG A 43 6.29 -1.69 -3.07
N LEU A 44 7.60 -1.56 -3.14
CA LEU A 44 8.38 -0.67 -2.29
C LEU A 44 8.64 0.63 -3.02
N ASP A 45 8.48 1.74 -2.30
CA ASP A 45 9.02 3.03 -2.75
C ASP A 45 10.51 3.16 -2.42
N LYS A 46 11.11 4.33 -2.71
CA LYS A 46 12.56 4.53 -2.51
C LYS A 46 13.00 4.46 -1.04
N TYR A 47 12.05 4.52 -0.11
CA TYR A 47 12.26 4.46 1.34
C TYR A 47 11.80 3.10 1.90
N GLY A 48 11.65 2.09 1.05
CA GLY A 48 11.26 0.75 1.47
C GLY A 48 9.86 0.71 2.09
N ARG A 49 9.00 1.70 1.84
CA ARG A 49 7.63 1.71 2.34
C ARG A 49 6.76 0.94 1.36
N THR A 50 5.80 0.20 1.88
CA THR A 50 4.72 -0.42 1.09
C THR A 50 3.47 0.46 1.12
N PRO A 51 2.50 0.26 0.21
CA PRO A 51 1.17 0.87 0.32
C PRO A 51 0.53 0.66 1.70
N LEU A 52 0.80 -0.49 2.35
CA LEU A 52 0.28 -0.79 3.69
C LEU A 52 0.86 0.14 4.77
N HIS A 53 2.13 0.53 4.68
CA HIS A 53 2.72 1.51 5.59
C HIS A 53 1.98 2.86 5.51
N LEU A 54 1.61 3.28 4.30
CA LEU A 54 0.90 4.55 4.08
C LEU A 54 -0.56 4.47 4.51
N ALA A 55 -1.25 3.35 4.25
CA ALA A 55 -2.61 3.13 4.76
C ALA A 55 -2.65 3.10 6.29
N ALA A 56 -1.65 2.46 6.92
CA ALA A 56 -1.49 2.42 8.37
C ALA A 56 -1.22 3.82 8.95
N TYR A 57 -0.38 4.61 8.28
CA TYR A 57 -0.14 6.01 8.67
C TYR A 57 -1.40 6.88 8.57
N ALA A 58 -2.17 6.71 7.49
CA ALA A 58 -3.40 7.46 7.28
C ALA A 58 -4.54 7.07 8.23
N GLY A 59 -4.47 5.90 8.87
CA GLY A 59 -5.58 5.33 9.63
C GLY A 59 -6.75 4.86 8.76
N ASN A 60 -6.51 4.62 7.46
CA ASN A 60 -7.55 4.22 6.51
C ASN A 60 -7.89 2.73 6.67
N ALA A 61 -8.78 2.41 7.61
CA ALA A 61 -9.21 1.04 7.91
C ALA A 61 -9.72 0.28 6.66
N ARG A 62 -10.47 0.96 5.78
CA ARG A 62 -10.94 0.38 4.51
C ARG A 62 -9.80 0.01 3.56
N GLN A 63 -8.79 0.86 3.42
CA GLN A 63 -7.64 0.56 2.55
C GLN A 63 -6.72 -0.50 3.15
N LEU A 64 -6.58 -0.52 4.49
CA LEU A 64 -5.90 -1.60 5.19
C LEU A 64 -6.59 -2.95 4.91
N ALA A 65 -7.91 -3.01 5.01
CA ALA A 65 -8.69 -4.21 4.72
C ALA A 65 -8.47 -4.70 3.29
N ILE A 66 -8.54 -3.79 2.30
CA ILE A 66 -8.29 -4.11 0.89
C ILE A 66 -6.86 -4.66 0.68
N LEU A 67 -5.84 -3.99 1.22
CA LEU A 67 -4.44 -4.42 1.06
C LEU A 67 -4.15 -5.78 1.71
N LEU A 68 -4.78 -6.04 2.85
CA LEU A 68 -4.68 -7.29 3.58
C LEU A 68 -5.46 -8.44 2.92
N ASP A 69 -6.13 -8.24 1.79
CA ASP A 69 -7.05 -9.19 1.12
C ASP A 69 -8.24 -9.60 2.00
N PHE A 70 -8.80 -8.65 2.78
CA PHE A 70 -10.02 -8.94 3.52
C PHE A 70 -11.13 -9.22 2.50
N THR A 71 -11.93 -10.26 2.76
CA THR A 71 -13.08 -10.57 1.90
C THR A 71 -14.03 -9.37 1.83
N GLU A 72 -14.81 -9.25 0.77
CA GLU A 72 -15.79 -8.14 0.66
C GLU A 72 -16.74 -8.09 1.85
N ASP A 73 -17.05 -9.25 2.45
CA ASP A 73 -17.86 -9.36 3.66
C ASP A 73 -17.15 -8.77 4.87
N MET A 74 -15.85 -9.06 5.05
CA MET A 74 -15.04 -8.45 6.11
C MET A 74 -14.85 -6.94 5.90
N GLN A 75 -14.72 -6.48 4.64
CA GLN A 75 -14.61 -5.05 4.34
C GLN A 75 -15.88 -4.28 4.71
N LYS A 76 -17.06 -4.84 4.43
CA LYS A 76 -18.35 -4.24 4.83
C LYS A 76 -18.49 -4.15 6.35
N ARG A 77 -17.95 -5.14 7.09
CA ARG A 77 -17.89 -5.12 8.56
C ARG A 77 -16.92 -4.08 9.12
N VAL A 78 -15.94 -3.59 8.35
CA VAL A 78 -15.09 -2.48 8.81
C VAL A 78 -15.85 -1.14 8.81
N ASP A 79 -16.89 -1.02 7.96
CA ASP A 79 -17.74 0.17 7.89
C ASP A 79 -18.87 0.16 8.96
N THR A 80 -19.14 -0.98 9.59
CA THR A 80 -20.20 -1.17 10.60
C THR A 80 -19.57 -1.72 11.88
N ASP A 81 -19.69 -1.09 13.05
CA ASP A 81 -18.99 -1.45 14.32
C ASP A 81 -19.23 -2.89 14.90
N ASP A 82 -19.66 -3.87 14.09
CA ASP A 82 -19.98 -5.23 14.46
C ASP A 82 -18.77 -6.18 14.32
N MET A 83 -18.04 -6.36 15.43
CA MET A 83 -16.91 -7.27 15.54
C MET A 83 -17.40 -8.66 16.02
N SER A 84 -17.98 -9.45 15.13
CA SER A 84 -18.48 -10.81 15.44
C SER A 84 -17.38 -11.88 15.46
N SER A 85 -17.63 -13.01 16.14
CA SER A 85 -16.70 -14.14 16.28
C SER A 85 -16.32 -14.83 14.95
N GLU A 86 -17.07 -14.59 13.88
CA GLU A 86 -16.76 -15.12 12.54
C GLU A 86 -15.55 -14.42 11.91
N ALA A 87 -15.31 -13.15 12.25
CA ALA A 87 -14.15 -12.41 11.75
C ALA A 87 -12.82 -13.01 12.21
N GLU A 88 -12.77 -13.67 13.38
CA GLU A 88 -11.55 -14.28 13.91
C GLU A 88 -11.09 -15.49 13.07
N GLU A 89 -12.03 -16.28 12.57
CA GLU A 89 -11.71 -17.48 11.77
C GLU A 89 -11.26 -17.12 10.36
N ASP A 90 -11.85 -16.08 9.76
CA ASP A 90 -11.41 -15.55 8.47
C ASP A 90 -10.00 -14.92 8.58
N VAL A 91 -9.71 -14.17 9.66
CA VAL A 91 -8.36 -13.65 9.94
C VAL A 91 -7.32 -14.78 10.05
N LYS A 92 -7.68 -15.93 10.65
CA LYS A 92 -6.79 -17.10 10.76
C LYS A 92 -6.42 -17.70 9.40
N ARG A 93 -7.35 -17.76 8.43
CA ARG A 93 -7.04 -18.27 7.07
C ARG A 93 -6.12 -17.34 6.28
N MET A 94 -6.21 -16.04 6.55
CA MET A 94 -5.39 -15.02 5.90
C MET A 94 -3.97 -14.92 6.46
N CYS A 95 -3.74 -15.48 7.65
CA CYS A 95 -2.53 -15.37 8.46
C CYS A 95 -1.20 -15.48 7.67
N PRO A 96 -1.01 -16.38 6.68
CA PRO A 96 0.29 -16.46 5.99
C PRO A 96 0.60 -15.24 5.10
N ILE A 97 -0.40 -14.75 4.35
CA ILE A 97 -0.25 -13.64 3.40
C ILE A 97 -0.22 -12.32 4.15
N THR A 98 -1.13 -12.15 5.11
CA THR A 98 -1.16 -10.97 5.97
C THR A 98 0.11 -10.87 6.78
N MET A 99 0.60 -11.96 7.38
CA MET A 99 1.87 -11.96 8.13
C MET A 99 3.06 -11.54 7.27
N LYS A 100 3.13 -11.97 6.02
CA LYS A 100 4.21 -11.55 5.13
C LYS A 100 4.15 -10.04 4.89
N MET A 101 2.95 -9.49 4.69
CA MET A 101 2.75 -8.08 4.38
C MET A 101 2.91 -7.15 5.59
N VAL A 102 2.47 -7.57 6.78
CA VAL A 102 2.62 -6.79 8.02
C VAL A 102 4.03 -6.86 8.63
N ASN A 103 4.87 -7.79 8.19
CA ASN A 103 6.25 -7.92 8.66
C ASN A 103 7.27 -7.26 7.72
N VAL A 104 6.84 -6.65 6.61
CA VAL A 104 7.74 -5.86 5.76
C VAL A 104 8.29 -4.70 6.57
N ARG A 105 9.61 -4.54 6.59
CA ARG A 105 10.28 -3.46 7.30
C ARG A 105 10.51 -2.29 6.35
N CYS A 106 10.33 -1.07 6.86
CA CYS A 106 10.69 0.16 6.17
C CYS A 106 12.22 0.28 6.12
N ASP A 107 12.77 0.37 4.92
CA ASP A 107 14.21 0.54 4.69
C ASP A 107 14.49 1.96 4.21
N VAL A 108 15.00 2.81 5.12
CA VAL A 108 15.18 4.26 4.84
C VAL A 108 16.41 4.55 3.97
N GLU A 109 17.27 3.56 3.72
CA GLU A 109 18.34 3.68 2.74
C GLU A 109 17.74 3.78 1.33
N GLU A 110 18.32 4.59 0.45
CA GLU A 110 17.86 4.68 -0.95
C GLU A 110 17.85 3.27 -1.55
N VAL A 111 16.65 2.70 -1.70
CA VAL A 111 16.53 1.36 -2.24
C VAL A 111 16.93 1.47 -3.71
N ASN A 112 18.12 0.96 -4.02
CA ASN A 112 18.71 0.93 -5.35
C ASN A 112 17.97 -0.13 -6.20
N THR A 113 16.68 0.12 -6.39
CA THR A 113 15.79 -0.70 -7.20
C THR A 113 16.13 -0.41 -8.65
N VAL A 114 17.00 -1.23 -9.23
CA VAL A 114 17.11 -1.31 -10.68
C VAL A 114 15.72 -1.73 -11.19
N LEU A 115 14.95 -0.77 -11.69
CA LEU A 115 13.65 -1.04 -12.28
C LEU A 115 13.85 -2.04 -13.42
N PRO A 116 13.08 -3.14 -13.46
CA PRO A 116 13.07 -4.06 -14.59
C PRO A 116 12.98 -3.29 -15.90
N LYS A 117 13.79 -3.65 -16.90
CA LYS A 117 13.84 -2.98 -18.21
C LYS A 117 12.48 -2.90 -18.91
N SER A 118 11.59 -3.85 -18.64
CA SER A 118 10.21 -3.88 -19.13
C SER A 118 9.30 -2.80 -18.54
N TRP A 119 9.74 -2.09 -17.50
CA TRP A 119 8.98 -1.09 -16.74
C TRP A 119 9.58 0.32 -16.88
N MET A 120 10.62 0.48 -17.71
CA MET A 120 10.98 1.79 -18.23
C MET A 120 9.91 2.15 -19.25
N ASP A 121 8.84 2.80 -18.79
CA ASP A 121 7.80 3.29 -19.69
C ASP A 121 8.31 4.47 -20.56
N ASP A 122 9.62 4.80 -20.51
CA ASP A 122 10.37 5.84 -21.23
C ASP A 122 9.75 7.26 -21.25
N ILE A 123 8.62 7.45 -20.57
CA ILE A 123 7.97 8.74 -20.42
C ILE A 123 8.59 9.41 -19.19
N ASP A 124 9.50 10.35 -19.44
CA ASP A 124 9.95 11.36 -18.49
C ASP A 124 8.76 12.25 -18.10
N HIS A 125 7.90 11.72 -17.23
CA HIS A 125 6.98 12.53 -16.47
C HIS A 125 7.88 13.35 -15.55
N ASN A 126 7.94 14.67 -15.79
CA ASN A 126 8.60 15.66 -14.93
C ASN A 126 7.89 15.73 -13.57
N CYS A 127 7.83 14.61 -12.85
CA CYS A 127 7.20 14.49 -11.57
C CYS A 127 8.04 15.28 -10.57
N MET A 128 7.43 16.30 -9.98
CA MET A 128 8.04 17.00 -8.85
C MET A 128 8.37 15.97 -7.77
N SER A 129 9.51 16.17 -7.10
CA SER A 129 9.82 15.37 -5.92
C SER A 129 8.68 15.51 -4.91
N ILE A 130 8.19 14.38 -4.42
CA ILE A 130 7.13 14.29 -3.41
C ILE A 130 7.70 14.63 -2.01
N LYS A 131 8.96 15.14 -1.94
CA LYS A 131 9.64 15.58 -0.73
C LYS A 131 8.72 16.51 0.07
N GLY A 132 8.23 16.02 1.21
CA GLY A 132 7.41 16.76 2.15
C GLY A 132 5.93 16.35 2.22
N SER A 133 5.39 15.56 1.28
CA SER A 133 3.97 15.16 1.34
C SER A 133 3.73 13.74 1.85
N LEU A 134 4.78 12.92 2.01
CA LEU A 134 4.69 11.56 2.56
C LEU A 134 5.44 11.45 3.89
N PRO A 135 4.94 10.65 4.85
CA PRO A 135 5.52 10.52 6.18
C PRO A 135 6.90 9.87 6.17
N LEU A 136 7.85 10.45 6.91
CA LEU A 136 9.14 9.82 7.15
C LEU A 136 8.99 8.81 8.29
N LEU A 137 9.21 7.53 7.98
CA LEU A 137 9.17 6.44 8.94
C LEU A 137 10.59 6.09 9.39
N GLN A 138 10.72 5.52 10.58
CA GLN A 138 12.03 5.07 11.07
C GLN A 138 12.45 3.76 10.39
N PRO A 139 13.76 3.54 10.19
CA PRO A 139 14.26 2.28 9.65
C PRO A 139 13.84 1.09 10.52
N GLY A 140 13.47 -0.01 9.87
CA GLY A 140 13.04 -1.24 10.53
C GLY A 140 11.58 -1.26 10.99
N TRP A 141 10.86 -0.14 10.90
CA TRP A 141 9.44 -0.09 11.27
C TRP A 141 8.61 -0.92 10.32
N THR A 142 7.72 -1.73 10.88
CA THR A 142 6.70 -2.45 10.11
C THR A 142 5.41 -1.62 10.03
N PRO A 143 4.47 -1.94 9.12
CA PRO A 143 3.17 -1.27 9.07
C PRO A 143 2.45 -1.24 10.42
N LEU A 144 2.66 -2.26 11.27
CA LEU A 144 2.11 -2.30 12.62
C LEU A 144 2.73 -1.25 13.54
N HIS A 145 4.06 -1.07 13.49
CA HIS A 145 4.74 -0.01 14.25
C HIS A 145 4.24 1.37 13.84
N VAL A 146 4.00 1.57 12.54
CA VAL A 146 3.43 2.81 12.00
C VAL A 146 2.03 3.04 12.55
N ALA A 147 1.14 2.05 12.45
CA ALA A 147 -0.23 2.14 12.93
C ALA A 147 -0.29 2.52 14.42
N VAL A 148 0.54 1.88 15.25
CA VAL A 148 0.63 2.18 16.69
C VAL A 148 1.18 3.59 16.96
N SER A 149 2.14 4.06 16.16
CA SER A 149 2.69 5.41 16.32
C SER A 149 1.71 6.53 15.93
N CYS A 150 0.75 6.21 15.04
CA CYS A 150 -0.23 7.15 14.51
C CYS A 150 -1.56 7.14 15.28
N ALA A 151 -1.86 6.08 16.03
CA ALA A 151 -3.00 6.02 16.94
C ALA A 151 -2.77 6.96 18.13
N ARG A 152 -3.34 8.16 18.08
CA ARG A 152 -3.39 9.14 19.18
C ARG A 152 -4.82 9.56 19.45
#